data_AF-A0A9E0NCJ7-F1
#
_entry.id   AF-A0A9E0NCJ7-F1
#
_cell.length_a   1.000
_cell.length_b   1.000
_cell.length_c   1.000
_cell.angle_alpha   90.00
_cell.angle_beta   90.00
_cell.angle_gamma   90.00
#
_symmetry.space_group_name_H-M   'P 1'
#
loop_
_entity.id
_entity.type
_entity.pdbx_description
1 polymer ?
#
loop_
_entity_poly.entity_id
_entity_poly.type
_entity_poly.pdbx_seq_one_letter_code
_entity_poly.pdbx_strand_id
1 'polypeptide(L)'
;MTRVGLLAAALVAAACGQGPAPVGPGPVGVGPAGTDGATADAAPISDDERLAAIQAAMNALAPLANQCWAAAAVDDFRLAGDLQLEIAPHGDGARVAVVADSAGDPVLASCLATVASAFPWPAVLDGQVVSLPFSFSAPSGQVVIDRRLVTPRTQAGVGVAVLLDERNSGNAAASMLEVTVAADASVALARADRAEVWIVLAGEVTVAGALGSDKPVFARVHDTVLVPAGGYRTLRASGGAATLVLVLAPGGPEGIARGGAVPGERVAPGTRVREARPIEPRVVRASDAAVHRAGGRTATVLVDSVRHKAPVGVTLLELAAGAAMPAHQHDRESELLYVQAGSATMTVGAVTLPVGPTSVVHLGRGTTHAATVDVPVRALQLYLPGGPEQRYASAAGRAP
;
A
#
# COMPACT_ATOMS: atom_id res chain seq x y z
N MET A 1 29.12 19.06 -53.05
CA MET A 1 27.89 19.75 -52.61
C MET A 1 27.28 18.92 -51.49
N THR A 2 27.70 19.24 -50.27
CA THR A 2 27.46 18.51 -49.02
C THR A 2 26.32 19.19 -48.28
N ARG A 3 25.23 18.48 -47.99
CA ARG A 3 24.20 18.94 -47.06
C ARG A 3 24.29 18.10 -45.78
N VAL A 4 24.88 18.71 -44.76
CA VAL A 4 24.88 18.22 -43.38
C VAL A 4 23.55 18.63 -42.75
N GLY A 5 22.71 17.65 -42.43
CA GLY A 5 21.48 17.86 -41.66
C GLY A 5 21.80 17.75 -40.17
N LEU A 6 21.72 18.88 -39.45
CA LEU A 6 21.74 18.92 -38.00
C LEU A 6 20.43 18.30 -37.46
N LEU A 7 20.53 17.16 -36.78
CA LEU A 7 19.45 16.61 -35.96
C LEU A 7 19.67 17.07 -34.52
N ALA A 8 18.80 17.98 -34.06
CA ALA A 8 18.77 18.42 -32.69
C ALA A 8 18.23 17.28 -31.80
N ALA A 9 19.07 16.77 -30.91
CA ALA A 9 18.67 15.87 -29.85
C ALA A 9 17.98 16.69 -28.74
N ALA A 10 16.66 16.58 -28.65
CA ALA A 10 15.91 17.09 -27.51
C ALA A 10 16.14 16.13 -26.32
N LEU A 11 16.94 16.57 -25.35
CA LEU A 11 16.98 15.95 -24.03
C LEU A 11 15.64 16.20 -23.34
N VAL A 12 14.81 15.16 -23.24
CA VAL A 12 13.68 15.14 -22.30
C VAL A 12 14.26 14.79 -20.93
N ALA A 13 14.48 15.80 -20.10
CA ALA A 13 14.72 15.60 -18.68
C ALA A 13 13.45 15.01 -18.06
N ALA A 14 13.52 13.74 -17.65
CA ALA A 14 12.49 13.11 -16.85
C ALA A 14 12.39 13.86 -15.51
N ALA A 15 11.34 14.66 -15.36
CA ALA A 15 10.97 15.22 -14.08
C ALA A 15 10.59 14.05 -13.15
N CYS A 16 11.43 13.79 -12.14
CA CYS A 16 11.02 13.01 -11.00
C CYS A 16 9.78 13.71 -10.41
N GLY A 17 8.62 13.07 -10.53
CA GLY A 17 7.38 13.58 -9.95
C GLY A 17 7.57 13.71 -8.45
N GLN A 18 7.64 14.96 -7.97
CA GLN A 18 7.35 15.26 -6.59
C GLN A 18 5.96 14.69 -6.31
N GLY A 19 5.86 13.77 -5.35
CA GLY A 19 4.56 13.39 -4.80
C GLY A 19 3.79 14.64 -4.40
N PRO A 20 2.44 14.59 -4.37
CA PRO A 20 1.66 15.73 -3.90
C PRO A 20 2.20 16.15 -2.55
N ALA A 21 2.65 17.41 -2.47
CA ALA A 21 3.00 18.01 -1.19
C ALA A 21 1.78 17.79 -0.26
N PRO A 22 2.01 17.42 1.01
CA PRO A 22 0.93 17.39 1.98
C PRO A 22 0.17 18.71 1.87
N VAL A 23 -1.16 18.62 1.76
CA VAL A 23 -2.03 19.80 1.78
C VAL A 23 -1.73 20.48 3.11
N GLY A 24 -0.93 21.54 3.05
CA GLY A 24 -0.62 22.34 4.21
C GLY A 24 -1.94 22.80 4.83
N PRO A 25 -2.03 22.87 6.17
CA PRO A 25 -3.19 23.47 6.79
C PRO A 25 -3.42 24.84 6.13
N GLY A 26 -4.64 25.08 5.66
CA GLY A 26 -5.02 26.38 5.11
C GLY A 26 -4.59 27.48 6.08
N PRO A 27 -4.25 28.67 5.58
CA PRO A 27 -3.67 29.74 6.39
C PRO A 27 -4.60 30.02 7.58
N VAL A 28 -4.19 29.56 8.76
CA VAL A 28 -4.71 30.08 10.02
C VAL A 28 -4.25 31.53 10.03
N GLY A 29 -5.18 32.48 10.10
CA GLY A 29 -4.87 33.89 10.05
C GLY A 29 -3.87 34.28 11.14
N VAL A 30 -2.60 34.36 10.76
CA VAL A 30 -1.54 34.91 11.61
C VAL A 30 -1.75 36.42 11.59
N GLY A 31 -2.23 36.96 12.71
CA GLY A 31 -2.30 38.41 12.92
C GLY A 31 -0.92 39.05 12.77
N PRO A 32 -0.83 40.34 12.42
CA PRO A 32 0.43 41.00 12.12
C PRO A 32 1.42 40.91 13.29
N ALA A 33 2.63 40.46 12.98
CA ALA A 33 3.77 40.43 13.89
C ALA A 33 4.17 41.87 14.26
N GLY A 34 3.71 42.33 15.43
CA GLY A 34 4.21 43.53 16.07
C GLY A 34 5.58 43.25 16.66
N THR A 35 6.61 43.87 16.10
CA THR A 35 7.96 43.92 16.65
C THR A 35 8.03 45.02 17.71
N ASP A 36 7.58 44.73 18.94
CA ASP A 36 7.73 45.66 20.06
C ASP A 36 8.56 45.05 21.19
N GLY A 37 9.49 45.88 21.70
CA GLY A 37 10.52 45.51 22.65
C GLY A 37 9.98 44.92 23.94
N ALA A 38 10.76 44.00 24.49
CA ALA A 38 10.53 43.34 25.77
C ALA A 38 10.24 44.37 26.87
N THR A 39 8.96 44.51 27.21
CA THR A 39 8.52 45.17 28.44
C THR A 39 8.50 44.09 29.52
N ALA A 40 9.31 44.29 30.56
CA ALA A 40 9.56 43.32 31.62
C ALA A 40 8.41 43.16 32.64
N ASP A 41 7.19 43.63 32.32
CA ASP A 41 6.06 43.72 33.26
C ASP A 41 4.76 43.10 32.72
N ALA A 42 4.84 42.15 31.78
CA ALA A 42 3.66 41.36 31.41
C ALA A 42 3.18 40.56 32.64
N ALA A 43 1.90 40.70 32.99
CA ALA A 43 1.30 39.95 34.09
C ALA A 43 1.51 38.44 33.88
N PRO A 44 1.75 37.66 34.95
CA PRO A 44 1.94 36.22 34.84
C PRO A 44 0.71 35.59 34.18
N ILE A 45 0.96 34.82 33.13
CA ILE A 45 -0.07 34.08 32.38
C ILE A 45 -0.73 33.08 33.34
N SER A 46 -2.07 33.10 33.39
CA SER A 46 -2.86 32.22 34.23
C SER A 46 -2.75 30.75 33.78
N ASP A 47 -2.96 29.83 34.71
CA ASP A 47 -2.96 28.39 34.41
C ASP A 47 -4.08 28.01 33.42
N ASP A 48 -5.22 28.69 33.49
CA ASP A 48 -6.34 28.48 32.57
C ASP A 48 -5.98 28.83 31.12
N GLU A 49 -5.25 29.93 30.91
CA GLU A 49 -4.79 30.35 29.59
C GLU A 49 -3.76 29.35 29.02
N ARG A 50 -2.88 28.82 29.88
CA ARG A 50 -1.92 27.77 29.48
C ARG A 50 -2.63 26.48 29.09
N LEU A 51 -3.61 26.04 29.90
CA LEU A 51 -4.36 24.82 29.64
C LEU A 51 -5.17 24.93 28.34
N ALA A 52 -5.78 26.09 28.09
CA ALA A 52 -6.47 26.37 26.84
C ALA A 52 -5.53 26.32 25.62
N ALA A 53 -4.32 26.88 25.75
CA ALA A 53 -3.29 26.83 24.71
C ALA A 53 -2.83 25.39 24.41
N ILE A 54 -2.61 24.58 25.45
CA ILE A 54 -2.26 23.15 25.31
C ILE A 54 -3.39 22.39 24.60
N GLN A 55 -4.64 22.59 25.02
CA GLN A 55 -5.79 21.91 24.41
C GLN A 55 -5.94 22.28 22.94
N ALA A 56 -5.76 23.56 22.59
CA ALA A 56 -5.79 24.01 21.20
C ALA A 56 -4.66 23.38 20.36
N ALA A 57 -3.44 23.34 20.89
CA ALA A 57 -2.30 22.68 20.23
C ALA A 57 -2.55 21.18 20.02
N MET A 58 -3.08 20.47 21.03
CA MET A 58 -3.40 19.04 20.92
C MET A 58 -4.47 18.77 19.86
N ASN A 59 -5.53 19.58 19.81
CA ASN A 59 -6.57 19.46 18.78
C ASN A 59 -6.00 19.69 17.37
N ALA A 60 -5.07 20.64 17.22
CA ALA A 60 -4.41 20.92 15.95
C ALA A 60 -3.40 19.83 15.54
N LEU A 61 -2.73 19.19 16.51
CA LEU A 61 -1.79 18.09 16.28
C LEU A 61 -2.48 16.76 15.96
N ALA A 62 -3.71 16.55 16.42
CA ALA A 62 -4.40 15.27 16.30
C ALA A 62 -4.44 14.68 14.86
N PRO A 63 -4.72 15.44 13.79
CA PRO A 63 -4.67 14.91 12.43
C PRO A 63 -3.28 14.43 12.00
N LEU A 64 -2.22 15.12 12.42
CA LEU A 64 -0.84 14.73 12.13
C LEU A 64 -0.43 13.51 12.96
N ALA A 65 -0.85 13.45 14.23
CA ALA A 65 -0.66 12.27 15.06
C ALA A 65 -1.36 11.03 14.47
N ASN A 66 -2.56 11.19 13.93
CA ASN A 66 -3.27 10.11 13.22
C ASN A 66 -2.52 9.67 11.95
N GLN A 67 -1.87 10.60 11.23
CA GLN A 67 -1.01 10.24 10.09
C GLN A 67 0.24 9.47 10.52
N CYS A 68 0.86 9.85 11.65
CA CYS A 68 1.98 9.10 12.23
C CYS A 68 1.56 7.67 12.63
N TRP A 69 0.39 7.53 13.28
CA TRP A 69 -0.17 6.22 13.58
C TRP A 69 -0.45 5.43 12.31
N ALA A 70 -1.07 6.03 11.28
CA ALA A 70 -1.36 5.35 10.03
C ALA A 70 -0.08 4.87 9.32
N ALA A 71 1.00 5.66 9.36
CA ALA A 71 2.28 5.28 8.80
C ALA A 71 2.91 4.08 9.53
N ALA A 72 2.83 4.05 10.86
CA ALA A 72 3.30 2.93 11.66
C ALA A 72 2.40 1.68 11.52
N ALA A 73 1.08 1.87 11.45
CA ALA A 73 0.10 0.81 11.32
C ALA A 73 0.21 0.03 9.99
N VAL A 74 0.89 0.56 8.98
CA VAL A 74 1.26 -0.20 7.77
C VAL A 74 2.01 -1.49 8.12
N ASP A 75 2.80 -1.49 9.18
CA ASP A 75 3.58 -2.66 9.62
C ASP A 75 2.86 -3.55 10.64
N ASP A 76 1.91 -3.01 11.41
CA ASP A 76 1.03 -3.76 12.32
C ASP A 76 -0.33 -3.05 12.54
N PHE A 77 -1.45 -3.61 12.05
CA PHE A 77 -2.78 -3.02 12.31
C PHE A 77 -3.22 -3.08 13.76
N ARG A 78 -2.55 -3.88 14.58
CA ARG A 78 -2.85 -4.00 16.01
C ARG A 78 -2.08 -2.98 16.84
N LEU A 79 -1.33 -2.08 16.19
CA LEU A 79 -0.57 -1.03 16.87
C LEU A 79 -1.48 -0.22 17.79
N ALA A 80 -1.20 -0.35 19.08
CA ALA A 80 -1.88 0.31 20.17
C ALA A 80 -0.89 0.53 21.30
N GLY A 81 -1.18 1.49 22.17
CA GLY A 81 -0.32 1.85 23.29
C GLY A 81 -0.26 3.35 23.47
N ASP A 82 0.57 3.75 24.42
CA ASP A 82 0.71 5.12 24.86
C ASP A 82 2.12 5.62 24.58
N LEU A 83 2.21 6.88 24.16
CA LEU A 83 3.46 7.60 23.99
C LEU A 83 3.39 8.87 24.83
N GLN A 84 4.41 9.12 25.64
CA GLN A 84 4.53 10.35 26.40
C GLN A 84 5.70 11.17 25.86
N LEU A 85 5.40 12.39 25.42
CA LEU A 85 6.40 13.34 24.95
C LEU A 85 6.63 14.43 25.99
N GLU A 86 7.88 14.75 26.26
CA GLU A 86 8.27 16.01 26.88
C GLU A 86 8.64 17.01 25.78
N ILE A 87 7.99 18.17 25.82
CA ILE A 87 8.09 19.18 24.78
C ILE A 87 8.50 20.48 25.46
N ALA A 88 9.60 21.07 25.01
CA ALA A 88 10.09 22.36 25.44
C ALA A 88 10.03 23.34 24.25
N PRO A 89 8.91 24.06 24.08
CA PRO A 89 8.76 25.06 23.03
C PRO A 89 9.83 26.16 23.14
N HIS A 90 10.40 26.52 21.99
CA HIS A 90 11.33 27.63 21.89
C HIS A 90 11.29 28.26 20.48
N GLY A 91 10.87 29.52 20.39
CA GLY A 91 10.74 30.23 19.11
C GLY A 91 9.73 29.53 18.19
N ASP A 92 10.13 29.20 16.95
CA ASP A 92 9.26 28.61 15.94
C ASP A 92 9.13 27.07 16.01
N GLY A 93 9.63 26.44 17.09
CA GLY A 93 9.58 24.98 17.24
C GLY A 93 9.69 24.52 18.68
N ALA A 94 10.09 23.26 18.88
CA ALA A 94 10.31 22.70 20.21
C ALA A 94 11.43 21.67 20.23
N ARG A 95 12.11 21.56 21.38
CA ARG A 95 12.87 20.35 21.71
C ARG A 95 11.90 19.30 22.22
N VAL A 96 12.00 18.09 21.69
CA VAL A 96 11.08 17.00 22.04
C VAL A 96 11.88 15.78 22.48
N ALA A 97 11.44 15.15 23.56
CA ALA A 97 11.96 13.87 24.05
C ALA A 97 10.81 12.88 24.26
N VAL A 98 11.01 11.63 23.84
CA VAL A 98 10.10 10.52 24.17
C VAL A 98 10.51 10.02 25.55
N VAL A 99 9.63 10.18 26.55
CA VAL A 99 9.92 9.79 27.95
C VAL A 99 9.31 8.45 28.34
N ALA A 100 8.22 8.06 27.67
CA ALA A 100 7.63 6.73 27.78
C ALA A 100 7.04 6.32 26.43
N ASP A 101 7.18 5.04 26.09
CA ASP A 101 6.64 4.45 24.87
C ASP A 101 6.21 3.01 25.15
N SER A 102 4.92 2.80 25.39
CA SER A 102 4.34 1.45 25.53
C SER A 102 3.85 0.89 24.20
N ALA A 103 3.72 1.72 23.15
CA ALA A 103 3.42 1.26 21.79
C ALA A 103 4.62 0.52 21.19
N GLY A 104 5.85 0.91 21.55
CA GLY A 104 7.09 0.24 21.18
C GLY A 104 7.41 0.30 19.69
N ASP A 105 6.77 1.21 18.96
CA ASP A 105 6.94 1.36 17.52
C ASP A 105 7.83 2.57 17.18
N PRO A 106 9.02 2.34 16.60
CA PRO A 106 9.97 3.42 16.33
C PRO A 106 9.49 4.37 15.23
N VAL A 107 8.63 3.94 14.30
CA VAL A 107 8.09 4.80 13.26
C VAL A 107 7.11 5.79 13.87
N LEU A 108 6.20 5.31 14.73
CA LEU A 108 5.25 6.15 15.45
C LEU A 108 5.96 7.17 16.34
N ALA A 109 6.88 6.72 17.20
CA ALA A 109 7.62 7.58 18.12
C ALA A 109 8.44 8.64 17.37
N SER A 110 9.19 8.24 16.34
CA SER A 110 10.01 9.17 15.54
C SER A 110 9.15 10.17 14.76
N CYS A 111 8.02 9.74 14.19
CA CYS A 111 7.12 10.62 13.45
C CYS A 111 6.51 11.67 14.39
N LEU A 112 5.98 11.25 15.54
CA LEU A 112 5.36 12.16 16.51
C LEU A 112 6.38 13.17 17.08
N ALA A 113 7.59 12.72 17.41
CA ALA A 113 8.64 13.62 17.86
C ALA A 113 9.00 14.67 16.80
N THR A 114 9.08 14.25 15.53
CA THR A 114 9.36 15.16 14.40
C THR A 114 8.25 16.19 14.22
N VAL A 115 6.99 15.73 14.20
CA VAL A 115 5.82 16.59 14.07
C VAL A 115 5.74 17.58 15.22
N ALA A 116 5.87 17.12 16.47
CA ALA A 116 5.83 17.97 17.65
C ALA A 116 6.99 18.98 17.69
N SER A 117 8.18 18.61 17.21
CA SER A 117 9.34 19.50 17.17
C SER A 117 9.17 20.65 16.17
N ALA A 118 8.53 20.38 15.02
CA ALA A 118 8.25 21.36 13.98
C ALA A 118 6.90 22.10 14.17
N PHE A 119 6.13 21.76 15.20
CA PHE A 119 4.83 22.35 15.43
C PHE A 119 4.96 23.81 15.94
N PRO A 120 4.17 24.77 15.41
CA PRO A 120 4.20 26.15 15.88
C PRO A 120 3.46 26.27 17.22
N TRP A 121 4.18 26.02 18.31
CA TRP A 121 3.62 26.07 19.66
C TRP A 121 3.17 27.49 20.04
N PRO A 122 2.08 27.64 20.81
CA PRO A 122 1.66 28.95 21.31
C PRO A 122 2.76 29.64 22.12
N ALA A 123 3.02 30.92 21.86
CA ALA A 123 4.08 31.69 22.52
C ALA A 123 3.96 31.74 24.05
N VAL A 124 2.73 31.61 24.58
CA VAL A 124 2.46 31.44 26.02
C VAL A 124 3.18 30.25 26.66
N LEU A 125 3.58 29.26 25.87
CA LEU A 125 4.31 28.06 26.31
C LEU A 125 5.83 28.17 26.10
N ASP A 126 6.36 29.28 25.55
CA ASP A 126 7.79 29.45 25.28
C ASP A 126 8.61 29.33 26.58
N GLY A 127 9.67 28.52 26.54
CA GLY A 127 10.53 28.25 27.70
C GLY A 127 9.93 27.34 28.77
N GLN A 128 8.69 26.86 28.60
CA GLN A 128 8.06 25.88 29.50
C GLN A 128 8.37 24.45 29.03
N VAL A 129 8.27 23.47 29.94
CA VAL A 129 8.28 22.05 29.58
C VAL A 129 6.88 21.50 29.81
N VAL A 130 6.28 20.97 28.75
CA VAL A 130 4.95 20.37 28.76
C VAL A 130 5.09 18.88 28.52
N SER A 131 4.39 18.07 29.31
CA SER A 131 4.29 16.63 29.09
C SER A 131 2.96 16.29 28.43
N LEU A 132 2.99 15.70 27.24
CA LEU A 132 1.79 15.38 26.46
C LEU A 132 1.65 13.87 26.31
N PRO A 133 0.55 13.28 26.82
CA PRO A 133 0.23 11.88 26.58
C PRO A 133 -0.52 11.73 25.25
N PHE A 134 -0.09 10.77 24.45
CA PHE A 134 -0.79 10.28 23.26
C PHE A 134 -1.20 8.85 23.53
N SER A 135 -2.47 8.52 23.29
CA SER A 135 -2.97 7.15 23.39
C SER A 135 -3.51 6.73 22.04
N PHE A 136 -3.06 5.57 21.57
CA PHE A 136 -3.42 5.00 20.29
C PHE A 136 -4.12 3.67 20.50
N SER A 137 -5.21 3.48 19.75
CA SER A 137 -5.90 2.21 19.66
C SER A 137 -6.09 1.84 18.19
N ALA A 138 -5.91 0.57 17.89
CA ALA A 138 -6.24 0.02 16.59
C ALA A 138 -7.76 0.15 16.35
N PRO A 139 -8.20 0.84 15.28
CA PRO A 139 -9.61 0.88 14.94
C PRO A 139 -10.15 -0.53 14.75
N SER A 140 -11.32 -0.81 15.31
CA SER A 140 -12.03 -2.06 15.05
C SER A 140 -12.29 -2.19 13.55
N GLY A 141 -11.79 -3.25 12.91
CA GLY A 141 -11.96 -3.41 11.47
C GLY A 141 -11.03 -2.54 10.61
N GLN A 142 -9.86 -2.15 11.12
CA GLN A 142 -8.78 -1.65 10.27
C GLN A 142 -8.44 -2.70 9.21
N VAL A 143 -8.80 -2.41 7.95
CA VAL A 143 -8.61 -3.32 6.82
C VAL A 143 -7.96 -2.65 5.61
N VAL A 144 -7.67 -1.36 5.69
CA VAL A 144 -7.18 -0.56 4.56
C VAL A 144 -5.74 -0.12 4.82
N ILE A 145 -4.92 -0.20 3.78
CA ILE A 145 -3.57 0.36 3.72
C ILE A 145 -3.56 1.44 2.67
N ASP A 146 -2.99 2.59 3.01
CA ASP A 146 -2.58 3.56 2.00
C ASP A 146 -1.17 3.20 1.52
N ARG A 147 -1.06 2.70 0.28
CA ARG A 147 0.21 2.29 -0.32
C ARG A 147 1.27 3.40 -0.35
N ARG A 148 0.87 4.68 -0.25
CA ARG A 148 1.81 5.82 -0.17
C ARG A 148 2.60 5.84 1.14
N LEU A 149 2.07 5.23 2.19
CA LEU A 149 2.73 5.15 3.49
C LEU A 149 3.66 3.93 3.59
N VAL A 150 3.58 3.00 2.64
CA VAL A 150 4.43 1.82 2.59
C VAL A 150 5.75 2.19 1.93
N THR A 151 6.86 2.09 2.68
CA THR A 151 8.19 2.38 2.12
C THR A 151 8.74 1.15 1.40
N PRO A 152 8.97 1.20 0.07
CA PRO A 152 9.60 0.10 -0.64
C PRO A 152 11.07 -0.05 -0.22
N ARG A 153 11.53 -1.29 -0.15
CA ARG A 153 12.95 -1.62 0.06
C ARG A 153 13.54 -2.14 -1.24
N THR A 154 14.62 -1.50 -1.69
CA THR A 154 15.22 -1.78 -3.00
C THR A 154 16.54 -2.55 -2.88
N GLN A 155 16.67 -3.63 -3.63
CA GLN A 155 17.90 -4.40 -3.79
C GLN A 155 18.12 -4.74 -5.26
N ALA A 156 19.32 -4.47 -5.78
CA ALA A 156 19.70 -4.81 -7.17
C ALA A 156 18.68 -4.33 -8.24
N GLY A 157 18.11 -3.13 -8.06
CA GLY A 157 17.12 -2.57 -8.97
C GLY A 157 15.71 -3.16 -8.83
N VAL A 158 15.45 -4.00 -7.83
CA VAL A 158 14.13 -4.53 -7.49
C VAL A 158 13.66 -3.90 -6.18
N GLY A 159 12.58 -3.12 -6.22
CA GLY A 159 11.91 -2.59 -5.04
C GLY A 159 10.78 -3.50 -4.59
N VAL A 160 10.67 -3.75 -3.29
CA VAL A 160 9.62 -4.56 -2.68
C VAL A 160 8.93 -3.76 -1.58
N ALA A 161 7.61 -3.59 -1.68
CA ALA A 161 6.76 -3.02 -0.65
C ALA A 161 5.79 -4.12 -0.18
N VAL A 162 5.85 -4.49 1.11
CA VAL A 162 4.90 -5.43 1.70
C VAL A 162 3.62 -4.66 1.99
N LEU A 163 2.57 -4.96 1.23
CA LEU A 163 1.28 -4.31 1.38
C LEU A 163 0.51 -5.07 2.45
N LEU A 164 0.17 -6.33 2.22
CA LEU A 164 -0.55 -7.15 3.20
C LEU A 164 0.28 -8.38 3.54
N ASP A 165 0.34 -8.73 4.81
CA ASP A 165 0.90 -9.99 5.28
C ASP A 165 0.24 -10.44 6.58
N GLU A 166 0.70 -11.57 7.12
CA GLU A 166 0.20 -12.09 8.40
C GLU A 166 0.50 -11.11 9.55
N ARG A 167 1.64 -10.41 9.48
CA ARG A 167 2.08 -9.50 10.54
C ARG A 167 1.17 -8.27 10.63
N ASN A 168 0.89 -7.61 9.51
CA ASN A 168 0.12 -6.37 9.54
C ASN A 168 -1.38 -6.59 9.54
N SER A 169 -1.88 -7.53 8.76
CA SER A 169 -3.31 -7.68 8.51
C SER A 169 -3.92 -8.93 9.15
N GLY A 170 -3.09 -9.77 9.78
CA GLY A 170 -3.51 -11.09 10.26
C GLY A 170 -3.88 -12.07 9.14
N ASN A 171 -3.59 -11.75 7.88
CA ASN A 171 -4.02 -12.55 6.75
C ASN A 171 -3.12 -13.77 6.52
N ALA A 172 -3.47 -14.89 7.14
CA ALA A 172 -2.80 -16.17 6.87
C ALA A 172 -3.14 -16.76 5.49
N ALA A 173 -4.20 -16.30 4.82
CA ALA A 173 -4.61 -16.86 3.52
C ALA A 173 -3.72 -16.36 2.37
N ALA A 174 -3.25 -15.11 2.43
CA ALA A 174 -2.35 -14.56 1.44
C ALA A 174 -1.53 -13.36 1.96
N SER A 175 -0.37 -13.17 1.33
CA SER A 175 0.37 -11.91 1.43
C SER A 175 0.31 -11.20 0.07
N MET A 176 0.22 -9.87 0.08
CA MET A 176 0.23 -9.01 -1.11
C MET A 176 1.42 -8.07 -1.04
N LEU A 177 2.20 -8.00 -2.11
CA LEU A 177 3.37 -7.15 -2.24
C LEU A 177 3.27 -6.35 -3.52
N GLU A 178 3.74 -5.12 -3.51
CA GLU A 178 4.06 -4.39 -4.73
C GLU A 178 5.54 -4.55 -5.04
N VAL A 179 5.85 -4.96 -6.27
CA VAL A 179 7.21 -5.18 -6.73
C VAL A 179 7.47 -4.25 -7.91
N THR A 180 8.49 -3.41 -7.78
CA THR A 180 9.00 -2.59 -8.86
C THR A 180 10.30 -3.19 -9.37
N VAL A 181 10.45 -3.27 -10.69
CA VAL A 181 11.66 -3.76 -11.36
C VAL A 181 12.15 -2.63 -12.24
N ALA A 182 13.31 -2.06 -11.92
CA ALA A 182 13.92 -1.00 -12.71
C ALA A 182 14.19 -1.46 -14.15
N ALA A 183 14.38 -0.52 -15.08
CA ALA A 183 14.77 -0.84 -16.44
C ALA A 183 16.02 -1.73 -16.45
N ASP A 184 15.99 -2.80 -17.24
CA ASP A 184 17.03 -3.84 -17.33
C ASP A 184 17.32 -4.64 -16.05
N ALA A 185 16.69 -4.33 -14.92
CA ALA A 185 16.79 -5.13 -13.71
C ALA A 185 15.98 -6.43 -13.84
N SER A 186 16.32 -7.40 -12.99
CA SER A 186 15.62 -8.67 -12.93
C SER A 186 15.43 -9.12 -11.49
N VAL A 187 14.26 -9.70 -11.24
CA VAL A 187 14.08 -10.57 -10.08
C VAL A 187 14.83 -11.86 -10.36
N ALA A 188 15.83 -12.15 -9.53
CA ALA A 188 16.71 -13.30 -9.68
C ALA A 188 15.93 -14.62 -9.77
N LEU A 189 16.55 -15.61 -10.43
CA LEU A 189 16.01 -16.97 -10.48
C LEU A 189 15.83 -17.51 -9.06
N ALA A 190 14.59 -17.87 -8.72
CA ALA A 190 14.23 -18.43 -7.43
C ALA A 190 13.22 -19.56 -7.59
N ARG A 191 13.27 -20.51 -6.66
CA ARG A 191 12.25 -21.53 -6.46
C ARG A 191 11.23 -20.99 -5.45
N ALA A 192 9.97 -20.99 -5.83
CA ALA A 192 8.87 -20.49 -5.02
C ALA A 192 8.52 -21.50 -3.92
N ASP A 193 8.60 -21.09 -2.64
CA ASP A 193 8.23 -21.97 -1.51
C ASP A 193 6.71 -22.16 -1.39
N ARG A 194 5.95 -21.22 -1.95
CA ARG A 194 4.49 -21.13 -1.94
C ARG A 194 3.99 -20.81 -3.34
N ALA A 195 2.69 -20.89 -3.59
CA ALA A 195 2.17 -20.42 -4.86
C ALA A 195 2.36 -18.89 -4.96
N GLU A 196 2.89 -18.43 -6.09
CA GLU A 196 3.02 -17.01 -6.42
C GLU A 196 2.10 -16.64 -7.58
N VAL A 197 1.45 -15.49 -7.48
CA VAL A 197 0.64 -14.89 -8.53
C VAL A 197 1.12 -13.47 -8.78
N TRP A 198 1.73 -13.26 -9.95
CA TRP A 198 2.29 -11.97 -10.36
C TRP A 198 1.36 -11.30 -11.35
N ILE A 199 0.86 -10.11 -11.04
CA ILE A 199 -0.03 -9.34 -11.91
C ILE A 199 0.70 -8.09 -12.36
N VAL A 200 0.92 -7.92 -13.66
CA VAL A 200 1.61 -6.73 -14.17
C VAL A 200 0.67 -5.52 -14.06
N LEU A 201 1.11 -4.46 -13.39
CA LEU A 201 0.36 -3.21 -13.27
C LEU A 201 0.79 -2.16 -14.29
N ALA A 202 2.09 -2.10 -14.57
CA ALA A 202 2.70 -1.15 -15.49
C ALA A 202 3.95 -1.76 -16.14
N GLY A 203 4.24 -1.33 -17.37
CA GLY A 203 5.37 -1.82 -18.15
C GLY A 203 5.15 -3.23 -18.73
N GLU A 204 6.25 -3.87 -19.09
CA GLU A 204 6.29 -5.23 -19.61
C GLU A 204 7.42 -5.99 -18.93
N VAL A 205 7.23 -7.29 -18.71
CA VAL A 205 8.28 -8.18 -18.21
C VAL A 205 8.45 -9.39 -19.12
N THR A 206 9.66 -9.91 -19.16
CA THR A 206 9.95 -11.26 -19.67
C THR A 206 9.96 -12.23 -18.50
N VAL A 207 9.32 -13.38 -18.70
CA VAL A 207 9.19 -14.45 -17.71
C VAL A 207 9.91 -15.69 -18.24
N ALA A 208 10.72 -16.31 -17.38
CA ALA A 208 11.33 -17.62 -17.60
C ALA A 208 11.38 -18.39 -16.27
N GLY A 209 11.53 -19.71 -16.30
CA GLY A 209 11.81 -20.54 -15.13
C GLY A 209 13.17 -21.22 -15.17
N ALA A 210 13.25 -22.43 -14.60
CA ALA A 210 14.50 -23.16 -14.37
C ALA A 210 15.25 -23.50 -15.66
N LEU A 211 14.51 -23.81 -16.71
CA LEU A 211 15.08 -24.20 -17.99
C LEU A 211 15.66 -23.02 -18.76
N GLY A 212 15.49 -21.78 -18.26
CA GLY A 212 15.94 -20.56 -18.94
C GLY A 212 15.41 -20.57 -20.37
N SER A 213 14.10 -20.45 -20.54
CA SER A 213 13.48 -20.72 -21.84
C SER A 213 14.21 -19.95 -22.94
N ASP A 214 14.70 -20.67 -23.96
CA ASP A 214 15.26 -20.08 -25.19
C ASP A 214 14.30 -19.07 -25.83
N LYS A 215 13.02 -19.11 -25.41
CA LYS A 215 11.96 -18.16 -25.72
C LYS A 215 11.37 -17.63 -24.40
N PRO A 216 11.83 -16.48 -23.88
CA PRO A 216 11.15 -15.83 -22.76
C PRO A 216 9.70 -15.52 -23.15
N VAL A 217 8.78 -15.68 -22.20
CA VAL A 217 7.37 -15.32 -22.41
C VAL A 217 7.17 -13.91 -21.89
N PHE A 218 6.78 -12.99 -22.77
CA PHE A 218 6.42 -11.63 -22.36
C PHE A 218 5.12 -11.64 -21.56
N ALA A 219 4.99 -10.79 -20.55
CA ALA A 219 3.76 -10.48 -19.84
C ALA A 219 3.60 -8.97 -19.77
N ARG A 220 2.40 -8.48 -20.12
CA ARG A 220 2.03 -7.07 -20.18
C ARG A 220 1.03 -6.73 -19.10
N VAL A 221 0.66 -5.45 -18.98
CA VAL A 221 -0.36 -4.97 -18.04
C VAL A 221 -1.59 -5.90 -17.99
N HIS A 222 -1.91 -6.34 -16.78
CA HIS A 222 -2.94 -7.29 -16.38
C HIS A 222 -2.74 -8.75 -16.80
N ASP A 223 -1.71 -9.08 -17.60
CA ASP A 223 -1.28 -10.48 -17.69
C ASP A 223 -0.84 -10.96 -16.31
N THR A 224 -1.14 -12.23 -16.03
CA THR A 224 -0.88 -12.83 -14.72
C THR A 224 0.07 -14.01 -14.85
N VAL A 225 1.18 -13.99 -14.14
CA VAL A 225 2.12 -15.12 -14.06
C VAL A 225 1.78 -15.97 -12.85
N LEU A 226 1.47 -17.24 -13.10
CA LEU A 226 1.21 -18.24 -12.08
C LEU A 226 2.45 -19.09 -11.88
N VAL A 227 2.97 -19.13 -10.65
CA VAL A 227 4.10 -19.97 -10.24
C VAL A 227 3.61 -20.88 -9.12
N PRO A 228 3.38 -22.18 -9.37
CA PRO A 228 3.03 -23.11 -8.31
C PRO A 228 4.16 -23.22 -7.27
N ALA A 229 3.82 -23.64 -6.05
CA ALA A 229 4.84 -24.00 -5.05
C ALA A 229 5.80 -25.06 -5.62
N GLY A 230 7.09 -24.89 -5.35
CA GLY A 230 8.20 -25.65 -5.93
C GLY A 230 8.59 -25.22 -7.35
N GLY A 231 7.85 -24.30 -7.98
CA GLY A 231 8.14 -23.78 -9.31
C GLY A 231 9.24 -22.75 -9.34
N TYR A 232 9.93 -22.66 -10.47
CA TYR A 232 11.03 -21.73 -10.67
C TYR A 232 10.57 -20.54 -11.48
N ARG A 233 11.11 -19.36 -11.18
CA ARG A 233 10.79 -18.16 -11.95
C ARG A 233 11.94 -17.16 -11.89
N THR A 234 12.03 -16.37 -12.94
CA THR A 234 12.79 -15.13 -13.04
C THR A 234 11.92 -14.15 -13.83
N LEU A 235 11.93 -12.88 -13.44
CA LEU A 235 11.22 -11.82 -14.17
C LEU A 235 12.21 -10.72 -14.49
N ARG A 236 12.25 -10.25 -15.73
CA ARG A 236 13.10 -9.13 -16.15
C ARG A 236 12.26 -8.07 -16.81
N ALA A 237 12.45 -6.81 -16.42
CA ALA A 237 11.73 -5.70 -17.05
C ALA A 237 12.15 -5.56 -18.53
N SER A 238 11.17 -5.35 -19.41
CA SER A 238 11.32 -5.30 -20.87
C SER A 238 10.92 -3.91 -21.37
N GLY A 239 11.83 -3.23 -22.07
CA GLY A 239 11.54 -1.92 -22.68
C GLY A 239 11.36 -0.75 -21.70
N GLY A 240 11.54 -0.95 -20.40
CA GLY A 240 11.42 0.07 -19.36
C GLY A 240 11.31 -0.55 -17.97
N ALA A 241 11.03 0.28 -16.96
CA ALA A 241 10.69 -0.23 -15.63
C ALA A 241 9.30 -0.89 -15.64
N ALA A 242 9.09 -1.84 -14.74
CA ALA A 242 7.81 -2.52 -14.56
C ALA A 242 7.36 -2.49 -13.10
N THR A 243 6.05 -2.44 -12.89
CA THR A 243 5.43 -2.56 -11.55
C THR A 243 4.46 -3.74 -11.58
N LEU A 244 4.51 -4.58 -10.55
CA LEU A 244 3.69 -5.77 -10.42
C LEU A 244 3.10 -5.87 -9.02
N VAL A 245 1.94 -6.52 -8.90
CA VAL A 245 1.47 -7.08 -7.63
C VAL A 245 1.93 -8.53 -7.56
N LEU A 246 2.57 -8.92 -6.47
CA LEU A 246 2.84 -10.31 -6.11
C LEU A 246 1.86 -10.72 -5.00
N VAL A 247 1.12 -11.81 -5.23
CA VAL A 247 0.35 -12.49 -4.19
C VAL A 247 0.95 -13.85 -3.88
N LEU A 248 1.19 -14.11 -2.60
CA LEU A 248 1.74 -15.37 -2.07
C LEU A 248 0.62 -16.12 -1.36
N ALA A 249 0.44 -17.41 -1.69
CA ALA A 249 -0.59 -18.26 -1.11
C ALA A 249 -0.02 -19.61 -0.64
N PRO A 250 -0.15 -19.98 0.65
CA PRO A 250 -0.76 -19.21 1.74
C PRO A 250 0.04 -17.94 2.09
N GLY A 251 -0.52 -17.08 2.96
CA GLY A 251 0.17 -15.93 3.51
C GLY A 251 1.27 -16.31 4.50
N GLY A 252 1.99 -15.32 5.01
CA GLY A 252 3.05 -15.47 5.99
C GLY A 252 3.54 -14.10 6.47
N PRO A 253 4.56 -14.02 7.34
CA PRO A 253 5.03 -12.75 7.92
C PRO A 253 5.97 -11.93 7.00
N GLU A 254 6.30 -12.47 5.83
CA GLU A 254 7.10 -11.83 4.78
C GLU A 254 8.40 -11.14 5.22
N GLY A 255 9.09 -11.67 6.24
CA GLY A 255 10.29 -11.06 6.82
C GLY A 255 11.41 -10.78 5.80
N ILE A 256 11.63 -11.70 4.85
CA ILE A 256 12.62 -11.51 3.76
C ILE A 256 12.22 -10.34 2.85
N ALA A 257 10.93 -10.20 2.54
CA ALA A 257 10.40 -9.10 1.73
C ALA A 257 10.47 -7.76 2.44
N ARG A 258 10.24 -7.73 3.75
CA ARG A 258 10.46 -6.54 4.58
C ARG A 258 11.94 -6.10 4.59
N GLY A 259 12.87 -7.02 4.33
CA GLY A 259 14.28 -6.73 4.06
C GLY A 259 14.59 -6.23 2.63
N GLY A 260 13.60 -6.22 1.73
CA GLY A 260 13.75 -5.80 0.32
C GLY A 260 14.09 -6.92 -0.65
N ALA A 261 13.98 -8.19 -0.25
CA ALA A 261 14.20 -9.32 -1.12
C ALA A 261 12.88 -10.00 -1.50
N VAL A 262 12.70 -10.32 -2.77
CA VAL A 262 11.51 -11.08 -3.18
C VAL A 262 11.54 -12.49 -2.56
N PRO A 263 10.44 -12.99 -1.95
CA PRO A 263 10.37 -14.33 -1.37
C PRO A 263 10.69 -15.47 -2.36
N GLY A 264 11.27 -16.55 -1.84
CA GLY A 264 11.68 -17.75 -2.58
C GLY A 264 13.15 -18.14 -2.34
N GLU A 265 13.47 -19.41 -2.54
CA GLU A 265 14.82 -19.95 -2.46
C GLU A 265 15.63 -19.51 -3.68
N ARG A 266 16.61 -18.61 -3.49
CA ARG A 266 17.44 -18.10 -4.58
C ARG A 266 18.32 -19.20 -5.17
N VAL A 267 18.35 -19.27 -6.50
CA VAL A 267 19.27 -20.16 -7.24
C VAL A 267 20.50 -19.36 -7.64
N ALA A 268 21.68 -19.82 -7.24
CA ALA A 268 22.93 -19.13 -7.60
C ALA A 268 23.13 -19.12 -9.12
N PRO A 269 23.62 -18.01 -9.71
CA PRO A 269 23.90 -17.93 -11.15
C PRO A 269 24.77 -19.09 -11.64
N GLY A 270 24.41 -19.67 -12.80
CA GLY A 270 25.12 -20.81 -13.38
C GLY A 270 24.82 -22.18 -12.74
N THR A 271 24.04 -22.21 -11.65
CA THR A 271 23.58 -23.48 -11.05
C THR A 271 22.60 -24.17 -12.00
N ARG A 272 22.90 -25.42 -12.38
CA ARG A 272 21.94 -26.25 -13.12
C ARG A 272 20.89 -26.78 -12.16
N VAL A 273 19.62 -26.52 -12.46
CA VAL A 273 18.49 -27.16 -11.77
C VAL A 273 18.54 -28.66 -12.07
N ARG A 274 18.63 -29.47 -11.01
CA ARG A 274 18.83 -30.93 -11.13
C ARG A 274 17.53 -31.73 -11.26
N GLU A 275 16.39 -31.07 -11.09
CA GLU A 275 15.08 -31.70 -11.21
C GLU A 275 14.84 -32.16 -12.65
N ALA A 276 14.40 -33.41 -12.82
CA ALA A 276 14.15 -33.97 -14.16
C ALA A 276 13.01 -33.27 -14.91
N ARG A 277 12.07 -32.66 -14.17
CA ARG A 277 10.93 -31.89 -14.69
C ARG A 277 10.66 -30.70 -13.77
N PRO A 278 11.42 -29.60 -13.91
CA PRO A 278 11.17 -28.41 -13.11
C PRO A 278 9.77 -27.87 -13.41
N ILE A 279 9.11 -27.34 -12.38
CA ILE A 279 7.81 -26.69 -12.54
C ILE A 279 8.05 -25.28 -13.08
N GLU A 280 7.58 -25.03 -14.30
CA GLU A 280 7.76 -23.76 -15.02
C GLU A 280 6.60 -22.79 -14.76
N PRO A 281 6.84 -21.47 -14.82
CA PRO A 281 5.81 -20.47 -14.63
C PRO A 281 4.88 -20.44 -15.85
N ARG A 282 3.61 -20.10 -15.64
CA ARG A 282 2.62 -19.97 -16.71
C ARG A 282 2.07 -18.55 -16.77
N VAL A 283 2.11 -17.94 -17.95
CA VAL A 283 1.45 -16.64 -18.20
C VAL A 283 0.02 -16.86 -18.65
N VAL A 284 -0.93 -16.28 -17.92
CA VAL A 284 -2.35 -16.17 -18.30
C VAL A 284 -2.57 -14.79 -18.88
N ARG A 285 -3.07 -14.73 -20.11
CA ARG A 285 -3.25 -13.47 -20.85
C ARG A 285 -4.52 -12.76 -20.43
N ALA A 286 -4.43 -11.47 -20.17
CA ALA A 286 -5.62 -10.65 -19.93
C ALA A 286 -6.56 -10.62 -21.14
N SER A 287 -6.02 -10.73 -22.37
CA SER A 287 -6.81 -10.80 -23.60
C SER A 287 -7.70 -12.04 -23.70
N ASP A 288 -7.37 -13.10 -22.95
CA ASP A 288 -8.07 -14.38 -23.00
C ASP A 288 -9.08 -14.51 -21.84
N ALA A 289 -9.21 -13.47 -21.01
CA ALA A 289 -10.06 -13.44 -19.84
C ALA A 289 -11.54 -13.38 -20.20
N ALA A 290 -12.38 -14.04 -19.40
CA ALA A 290 -13.81 -13.93 -19.52
C ALA A 290 -14.27 -12.57 -18.96
N VAL A 291 -15.14 -11.87 -19.70
CA VAL A 291 -15.67 -10.56 -19.30
C VAL A 291 -17.17 -10.65 -19.06
N HIS A 292 -17.60 -10.27 -17.86
CA HIS A 292 -19.00 -10.30 -17.44
C HIS A 292 -19.48 -8.89 -17.10
N ARG A 293 -20.66 -8.51 -17.59
CA ARG A 293 -21.23 -7.17 -17.38
C ARG A 293 -22.64 -7.29 -16.83
N ALA A 294 -22.92 -6.62 -15.72
CA ALA A 294 -24.26 -6.54 -15.13
C ALA A 294 -24.36 -5.37 -14.15
N GLY A 295 -25.45 -4.60 -14.20
CA GLY A 295 -25.78 -3.60 -13.17
C GLY A 295 -24.69 -2.56 -12.88
N GLY A 296 -24.06 -2.01 -13.91
CA GLY A 296 -22.97 -1.01 -13.75
C GLY A 296 -21.63 -1.61 -13.30
N ARG A 297 -21.49 -2.94 -13.27
CA ARG A 297 -20.25 -3.66 -12.98
C ARG A 297 -19.73 -4.39 -14.21
N THR A 298 -18.43 -4.26 -14.47
CA THR A 298 -17.67 -5.12 -15.38
C THR A 298 -16.67 -5.93 -14.57
N ALA A 299 -16.70 -7.26 -14.69
CA ALA A 299 -15.76 -8.16 -14.06
C ALA A 299 -15.01 -8.92 -15.16
N THR A 300 -13.71 -8.67 -15.27
CA THR A 300 -12.80 -9.40 -16.17
C THR A 300 -12.03 -10.43 -15.35
N VAL A 301 -12.39 -11.70 -15.46
CA VAL A 301 -11.80 -12.80 -14.68
C VAL A 301 -10.47 -13.20 -15.30
N LEU A 302 -9.39 -12.57 -14.81
CA LEU A 302 -8.01 -12.80 -15.25
C LEU A 302 -7.52 -14.19 -14.89
N VAL A 303 -7.84 -14.66 -13.68
CA VAL A 303 -7.56 -16.02 -13.22
C VAL A 303 -8.82 -16.61 -12.62
N ASP A 304 -9.43 -17.53 -13.35
CA ASP A 304 -10.41 -18.47 -12.79
C ASP A 304 -9.66 -19.60 -12.06
N SER A 305 -9.89 -19.74 -10.75
CA SER A 305 -9.14 -20.66 -9.91
C SER A 305 -9.33 -22.13 -10.30
N VAL A 306 -10.52 -22.51 -10.77
CA VAL A 306 -10.85 -23.88 -11.19
C VAL A 306 -10.19 -24.21 -12.52
N ARG A 307 -10.41 -23.37 -13.54
CA ARG A 307 -9.88 -23.55 -14.91
C ARG A 307 -8.35 -23.54 -14.90
N HIS A 308 -7.75 -22.64 -14.14
CA HIS A 308 -6.30 -22.50 -14.09
C HIS A 308 -5.64 -23.34 -12.99
N LYS A 309 -6.41 -24.06 -12.17
CA LYS A 309 -5.91 -24.85 -11.03
C LYS A 309 -5.02 -23.99 -10.12
N ALA A 310 -5.46 -22.78 -9.82
CA ALA A 310 -4.75 -21.81 -9.00
C ALA A 310 -5.43 -21.70 -7.62
N PRO A 311 -4.68 -21.44 -6.54
CA PRO A 311 -5.27 -21.28 -5.20
C PRO A 311 -6.06 -19.97 -5.04
N VAL A 312 -5.96 -19.05 -6.01
CA VAL A 312 -6.54 -17.72 -5.98
C VAL A 312 -7.36 -17.47 -7.25
N GLY A 313 -8.50 -16.81 -7.08
CA GLY A 313 -9.24 -16.18 -8.18
C GLY A 313 -8.80 -14.73 -8.32
N VAL A 314 -8.58 -14.24 -9.55
CA VAL A 314 -8.18 -12.84 -9.81
C VAL A 314 -9.14 -12.22 -10.81
N THR A 315 -9.73 -11.10 -10.44
CA THR A 315 -10.67 -10.34 -11.27
C THR A 315 -10.22 -8.88 -11.35
N LEU A 316 -10.17 -8.32 -12.56
CA LEU A 316 -10.16 -6.88 -12.75
C LEU A 316 -11.61 -6.40 -12.69
N LEU A 317 -11.94 -5.68 -11.62
CA LEU A 317 -13.27 -5.19 -11.31
C LEU A 317 -13.37 -3.71 -11.67
N GLU A 318 -14.36 -3.36 -12.49
CA GLU A 318 -14.71 -1.98 -12.81
C GLU A 318 -16.16 -1.71 -12.38
N LEU A 319 -16.35 -0.67 -11.57
CA LEU A 319 -17.64 -0.27 -11.02
C LEU A 319 -17.96 1.15 -11.47
N ALA A 320 -19.14 1.36 -12.06
CA ALA A 320 -19.62 2.69 -12.44
C ALA A 320 -19.98 3.53 -11.20
N ALA A 321 -20.02 4.85 -11.38
CA ALA A 321 -20.59 5.74 -10.37
C ALA A 321 -22.07 5.36 -10.09
N GLY A 322 -22.45 5.40 -8.82
CA GLY A 322 -23.76 4.95 -8.33
C GLY A 322 -23.88 3.43 -8.18
N ALA A 323 -22.88 2.64 -8.58
CA ALA A 323 -22.87 1.20 -8.27
C ALA A 323 -22.78 1.00 -6.75
N ALA A 324 -23.54 0.03 -6.24
CA ALA A 324 -23.53 -0.33 -4.83
C ALA A 324 -23.39 -1.85 -4.68
N MET A 325 -22.47 -2.27 -3.82
CA MET A 325 -22.34 -3.64 -3.37
C MET A 325 -23.06 -3.76 -2.03
N PRO A 326 -24.23 -4.43 -1.97
CA PRO A 326 -24.95 -4.63 -0.73
C PRO A 326 -24.07 -5.32 0.32
N ALA A 327 -24.44 -5.17 1.59
CA ALA A 327 -23.77 -5.86 2.67
C ALA A 327 -23.81 -7.39 2.44
N HIS A 328 -22.63 -8.00 2.45
CA HIS A 328 -22.44 -9.44 2.30
C HIS A 328 -21.15 -9.88 3.01
N GLN A 329 -20.92 -11.19 3.04
CA GLN A 329 -19.70 -11.78 3.58
C GLN A 329 -19.33 -13.05 2.80
N HIS A 330 -18.09 -13.50 3.00
CA HIS A 330 -17.58 -14.75 2.49
C HIS A 330 -17.16 -15.64 3.66
N ASP A 331 -17.79 -16.81 3.84
CA ASP A 331 -17.56 -17.66 5.02
C ASP A 331 -16.20 -18.37 4.98
N ARG A 332 -15.65 -18.61 3.78
CA ARG A 332 -14.45 -19.42 3.58
C ARG A 332 -13.29 -18.64 2.99
N GLU A 333 -13.58 -17.55 2.29
CA GLU A 333 -12.61 -16.82 1.49
C GLU A 333 -12.23 -15.49 2.15
N SER A 334 -10.94 -15.18 2.14
CA SER A 334 -10.47 -13.80 2.29
C SER A 334 -10.59 -13.10 0.93
N GLU A 335 -11.03 -11.86 0.94
CA GLU A 335 -11.06 -10.98 -0.24
C GLU A 335 -10.01 -9.89 -0.11
N LEU A 336 -9.20 -9.73 -1.16
CA LEU A 336 -8.20 -8.67 -1.25
C LEU A 336 -8.55 -7.72 -2.38
N LEU A 337 -8.40 -6.42 -2.14
CA LEU A 337 -8.60 -5.39 -3.16
C LEU A 337 -7.32 -4.57 -3.31
N TYR A 338 -6.87 -4.39 -4.55
CA TYR A 338 -5.85 -3.41 -4.92
C TYR A 338 -6.52 -2.38 -5.82
N VAL A 339 -6.82 -1.19 -5.27
CA VAL A 339 -7.57 -0.16 -5.99
C VAL A 339 -6.60 0.64 -6.87
N GLN A 340 -6.89 0.68 -8.17
CA GLN A 340 -6.06 1.34 -9.17
C GLN A 340 -6.56 2.75 -9.54
N ALA A 341 -7.88 2.97 -9.49
CA ALA A 341 -8.50 4.23 -9.86
C ALA A 341 -9.88 4.39 -9.19
N GLY A 342 -10.37 5.63 -9.14
CA GLY A 342 -11.69 5.96 -8.60
C GLY A 342 -11.73 6.09 -7.09
N SER A 343 -12.94 6.22 -6.55
CA SER A 343 -13.18 6.27 -5.11
C SER A 343 -14.54 5.67 -4.76
N ALA A 344 -14.57 4.98 -3.62
CA ALA A 344 -15.78 4.44 -3.05
C ALA A 344 -15.78 4.65 -1.54
N THR A 345 -16.97 4.57 -0.95
CA THR A 345 -17.15 4.46 0.49
C THR A 345 -17.39 2.99 0.80
N MET A 346 -16.59 2.41 1.69
CA MET A 346 -16.68 1.00 2.08
C MET A 346 -17.07 0.90 3.55
N THR A 347 -18.06 0.05 3.84
CA THR A 347 -18.44 -0.28 5.23
C THR A 347 -17.95 -1.68 5.54
N VAL A 348 -17.25 -1.84 6.67
CA VAL A 348 -16.68 -3.10 7.15
C VAL A 348 -17.05 -3.25 8.61
N GLY A 349 -17.94 -4.19 8.92
CA GLY A 349 -18.61 -4.24 10.22
C GLY A 349 -19.36 -2.93 10.51
N ALA A 350 -18.99 -2.24 11.58
CA ALA A 350 -19.59 -0.97 11.99
C ALA A 350 -18.82 0.27 11.51
N VAL A 351 -17.71 0.09 10.78
CA VAL A 351 -16.82 1.18 10.37
C VAL A 351 -16.99 1.47 8.90
N THR A 352 -17.09 2.76 8.56
CA THR A 352 -17.16 3.23 7.18
C THR A 352 -15.88 4.01 6.86
N LEU A 353 -15.19 3.61 5.79
CA LEU A 353 -13.90 4.13 5.38
C LEU A 353 -13.92 4.52 3.90
N PRO A 354 -13.24 5.61 3.52
CA PRO A 354 -12.99 5.91 2.12
C PRO A 354 -11.97 4.92 1.56
N VAL A 355 -12.22 4.44 0.34
CA VAL A 355 -11.24 3.69 -0.46
C VAL A 355 -11.00 4.42 -1.78
N GLY A 356 -9.74 4.49 -2.21
CA GLY A 356 -9.35 5.24 -3.39
C GLY A 356 -8.13 4.64 -4.08
N PRO A 357 -7.48 5.33 -5.04
CA PRO A 357 -6.45 4.74 -5.90
C PRO A 357 -5.16 4.34 -5.15
N THR A 358 -5.06 4.61 -3.86
CA THR A 358 -3.93 4.21 -3.02
C THR A 358 -4.29 3.13 -2.01
N SER A 359 -5.56 2.72 -1.97
CA SER A 359 -6.06 1.75 -1.01
C SER A 359 -5.74 0.32 -1.44
N VAL A 360 -5.21 -0.44 -0.48
CA VAL A 360 -5.17 -1.90 -0.49
C VAL A 360 -6.04 -2.39 0.65
N VAL A 361 -6.97 -3.31 0.40
CA VAL A 361 -7.96 -3.74 1.39
C VAL A 361 -7.86 -5.24 1.64
N HIS A 362 -7.91 -5.66 2.90
CA HIS A 362 -8.05 -7.05 3.32
C HIS A 362 -9.37 -7.28 4.05
N LEU A 363 -10.28 -8.01 3.41
CA LEU A 363 -11.55 -8.44 3.99
C LEU A 363 -11.40 -9.90 4.40
N GLY A 364 -11.23 -10.13 5.70
CA GLY A 364 -11.06 -11.46 6.25
C GLY A 364 -12.32 -12.33 6.10
N ARG A 365 -12.14 -13.63 6.27
CA ARG A 365 -13.24 -14.60 6.30
C ARG A 365 -14.30 -14.20 7.32
N GLY A 366 -15.57 -14.27 6.92
CA GLY A 366 -16.72 -13.92 7.76
C GLY A 366 -16.86 -12.42 8.05
N THR A 367 -16.06 -11.55 7.41
CA THR A 367 -16.18 -10.11 7.60
C THR A 367 -17.28 -9.55 6.71
N THR A 368 -18.36 -9.07 7.33
CA THR A 368 -19.43 -8.36 6.62
C THR A 368 -18.92 -7.04 6.07
N HIS A 369 -19.16 -6.82 4.78
CA HIS A 369 -18.76 -5.59 4.10
C HIS A 369 -19.73 -5.16 3.00
N ALA A 370 -19.76 -3.87 2.71
CA ALA A 370 -20.55 -3.21 1.68
C ALA A 370 -19.73 -2.10 1.03
N ALA A 371 -20.12 -1.64 -0.17
CA ALA A 371 -19.49 -0.47 -0.79
C ALA A 371 -20.47 0.33 -1.64
N THR A 372 -20.30 1.65 -1.67
CA THR A 372 -20.99 2.57 -2.58
C THR A 372 -19.96 3.34 -3.39
N VAL A 373 -20.15 3.40 -4.71
CA VAL A 373 -19.17 3.97 -5.64
C VAL A 373 -19.61 5.37 -6.06
N ASP A 374 -18.83 6.38 -5.64
CA ASP A 374 -19.11 7.78 -5.98
C ASP A 374 -18.43 8.18 -7.29
N VAL A 375 -17.18 7.72 -7.49
CA VAL A 375 -16.38 7.93 -8.69
C VAL A 375 -16.03 6.56 -9.26
N PRO A 376 -16.16 6.32 -10.59
CA PRO A 376 -15.96 4.98 -11.15
C PRO A 376 -14.65 4.33 -10.68
N VAL A 377 -14.76 3.16 -10.06
CA VAL A 377 -13.64 2.44 -9.45
C VAL A 377 -13.10 1.38 -10.42
N ARG A 378 -11.77 1.25 -10.46
CA ARG A 378 -11.09 0.08 -11.01
C ARG A 378 -10.19 -0.53 -9.95
N ALA A 379 -10.32 -1.82 -9.71
CA ALA A 379 -9.53 -2.55 -8.72
C ALA A 379 -9.21 -3.98 -9.19
N LEU A 380 -8.07 -4.52 -8.76
CA LEU A 380 -7.88 -5.96 -8.74
C LEU A 380 -8.57 -6.52 -7.51
N GLN A 381 -9.46 -7.50 -7.70
CA GLN A 381 -10.12 -8.23 -6.64
C GLN A 381 -9.62 -9.68 -6.66
N LEU A 382 -9.20 -10.17 -5.49
CA LEU A 382 -8.66 -11.50 -5.34
C LEU A 382 -9.38 -12.27 -4.23
N TYR A 383 -9.63 -13.55 -4.46
CA TYR A 383 -10.25 -14.45 -3.47
C TYR A 383 -9.31 -15.60 -3.12
N LEU A 384 -9.11 -15.84 -1.82
CA LEU A 384 -8.30 -16.94 -1.31
C LEU A 384 -9.04 -17.73 -0.20
N PRO A 385 -9.33 -19.03 -0.40
CA PRO A 385 -9.19 -19.75 -1.67
C PRO A 385 -10.06 -19.13 -2.78
N GLY A 386 -9.71 -19.37 -4.04
CA GLY A 386 -10.57 -19.01 -5.17
C GLY A 386 -11.92 -19.76 -5.14
N GLY A 387 -12.89 -19.24 -5.90
CA GLY A 387 -14.26 -19.75 -5.91
C GLY A 387 -15.32 -18.66 -6.15
N PRO A 388 -15.30 -17.57 -5.37
CA PRO A 388 -16.32 -16.54 -5.50
C PRO A 388 -16.37 -15.88 -6.88
N GLU A 389 -15.27 -15.84 -7.65
CA GLU A 389 -15.24 -15.26 -9.00
C GLU A 389 -16.17 -15.97 -10.00
N GLN A 390 -16.52 -17.24 -9.80
CA GLN A 390 -17.43 -17.96 -10.70
C GLN A 390 -18.85 -17.35 -10.71
N ARG A 391 -19.23 -16.58 -9.68
CA ARG A 391 -20.55 -15.94 -9.62
C ARG A 391 -20.80 -14.95 -10.75
N TYR A 392 -19.73 -14.40 -11.35
CA TYR A 392 -19.85 -13.45 -12.46
C TYR A 392 -20.41 -14.10 -13.73
N ALA A 393 -20.10 -15.37 -13.97
CA ALA A 393 -20.69 -16.13 -15.07
C ALA A 393 -22.19 -16.32 -14.88
N SER A 394 -22.62 -16.71 -13.67
CA SER A 394 -24.02 -16.94 -13.34
C SER A 394 -24.87 -15.67 -13.35
N ALA A 395 -24.29 -14.52 -12.98
CA ALA A 395 -24.98 -13.23 -12.98
C ALA A 395 -25.20 -12.67 -14.39
N ALA A 396 -24.28 -12.92 -15.32
CA ALA A 396 -24.40 -12.46 -16.71
C ALA A 396 -25.57 -13.12 -17.48
N GLY A 397 -26.03 -14.29 -17.02
CA GLY A 397 -27.16 -15.00 -17.61
C GLY A 397 -28.55 -14.56 -17.12
N ARG A 398 -28.62 -13.69 -16.09
CA ARG A 398 -29.87 -13.09 -15.62
C ARG A 398 -29.98 -11.67 -16.19
N ALA A 399 -30.61 -11.54 -17.35
CA ALA A 399 -31.13 -10.25 -17.80
C ALA A 399 -32.19 -9.76 -16.78
N PRO A 400 -32.33 -8.44 -16.57
CA PRO A 400 -33.35 -7.89 -15.67
C PRO A 400 -34.77 -8.28 -16.08
#